data_AF-A0A484DC51-F1
#
_entry.id   AF-A0A484DC51-F1
#
_cell.length_a   1.000
_cell.length_b   1.000
_cell.length_c   1.000
_cell.angle_alpha   90.00
_cell.angle_beta   90.00
_cell.angle_gamma   90.00
#
_symmetry.space_group_name_H-M   'P 1'
#
loop_
_entity.id
_entity.type
_entity.pdbx_description
1 polymer ?
#
loop_
_entity_poly.entity_id
_entity_poly.type
_entity_poly.pdbx_seq_one_letter_code
_entity_poly.pdbx_strand_id
1 'polypeptide(L)'
;MELIDVQLLGIRAHAEDTVQRIKGEDGQLKDVSIPPVVKDYNRCMGGVDHSDALIGYYKVLHKTQRWYKTLFYHFMDIAIVNASLLQKDLVIGKGEVPLHQKAFRETLAVELEEAGSSSTATREPPPAPRGAHHRPVHISGHSTAGRLKCRQCHAKTPVKCSTCDIPLCFVTGRDCYNDWHVASNL
;
A
#
# COMPACT_ATOMS: atom_id res chain seq x y z
N MET A 1 24.66 47.85 40.21
CA MET A 1 24.74 46.98 39.03
C MET A 1 24.10 45.65 39.43
N GLU A 2 22.78 45.67 39.64
CA GLU A 2 21.77 45.39 38.60
C GLU A 2 22.00 44.01 37.99
N LEU A 3 21.34 42.99 38.53
CA LEU A 3 20.05 42.47 38.05
C LEU A 3 20.17 41.86 36.65
N ILE A 4 20.47 40.56 36.59
CA ILE A 4 19.71 39.63 35.75
C ILE A 4 19.42 38.40 36.60
N ASP A 5 18.24 38.43 37.22
CA ASP A 5 17.49 37.29 37.72
C ASP A 5 17.49 36.16 36.67
N VAL A 6 18.25 35.10 36.91
CA VAL A 6 18.00 33.79 36.28
C VAL A 6 17.05 32.97 37.19
N GLN A 7 16.09 33.66 37.79
CA GLN A 7 14.96 33.10 38.53
C GLN A 7 13.70 33.07 37.63
N LEU A 8 13.86 32.83 36.33
CA LEU A 8 12.76 32.90 35.36
C LEU A 8 12.69 31.69 34.42
N LEU A 9 12.82 30.49 35.00
CA LEU A 9 12.20 29.25 34.53
C LEU A 9 12.14 28.31 35.73
N GLY A 10 11.16 28.55 36.61
CA GLY A 10 10.89 27.74 37.78
C GLY A 10 10.48 26.32 37.41
N ILE A 11 11.45 25.47 37.08
CA ILE A 11 11.33 24.02 37.25
C ILE A 11 11.44 23.83 38.76
N ARG A 12 10.30 23.61 39.44
CA ARG A 12 10.31 23.07 40.79
C ARG A 12 11.05 21.73 40.73
N ALA A 13 12.34 21.75 41.02
CA ALA A 13 13.25 20.60 40.97
C ALA A 13 13.06 19.64 42.16
N HIS A 14 11.86 19.63 42.75
CA HIS A 14 11.45 18.68 43.76
C HIS A 14 10.27 17.89 43.20
N ALA A 15 10.58 16.92 42.37
CA ALA A 15 9.69 15.82 42.08
C ALA A 15 10.35 14.54 42.56
N GLU A 16 9.64 13.80 43.40
CA GLU A 16 10.06 12.53 44.00
C GLU A 16 10.10 11.38 42.98
N ASP A 17 10.04 11.68 41.68
CA ASP A 17 10.00 10.68 40.63
C ASP A 17 11.42 10.16 40.33
N THR A 18 11.62 8.88 40.60
CA THR A 18 12.83 8.13 40.28
C THR A 18 12.59 7.18 39.12
N VAL A 19 13.62 6.99 38.29
CA VAL A 19 13.66 5.93 37.29
C VAL A 19 14.92 5.09 37.50
N GLN A 20 14.77 3.78 37.33
CA GLN A 20 15.90 2.86 37.36
C GLN A 20 16.71 2.99 36.08
N ARG A 21 18.00 3.31 36.22
CA ARG A 21 18.95 3.30 35.12
C ARG A 21 20.12 2.38 35.43
N ILE A 22 20.56 1.64 34.42
CA ILE A 22 21.78 0.86 34.47
C ILE A 22 22.98 1.82 34.43
N LYS A 23 23.92 1.69 35.38
CA LYS A 23 25.12 2.54 35.44
C LYS A 23 26.37 1.69 35.67
N GLY A 24 27.36 1.82 34.78
CA GLY A 24 28.64 1.10 34.82
C GLY A 24 28.64 -0.19 33.98
N GLU A 25 29.83 -0.77 33.76
CA GLU A 25 30.01 -2.06 33.06
C GLU A 25 29.41 -3.24 33.83
N ASP A 26 29.19 -3.07 35.14
CA ASP A 26 28.68 -4.09 36.06
C ASP A 26 27.15 -4.28 35.99
N GLY A 27 26.44 -3.52 35.16
CA GLY A 27 25.00 -3.67 34.93
C GLY A 27 24.10 -3.27 36.10
N GLN A 28 24.62 -2.62 37.15
CA GLN A 28 23.81 -2.30 38.34
C GLN A 28 22.75 -1.23 38.05
N LEU A 29 21.52 -1.51 38.49
CA LEU A 29 20.38 -0.59 38.47
C LEU A 29 20.51 0.39 39.64
N LYS A 30 20.46 1.69 39.34
CA LYS A 30 20.40 2.77 40.33
C LYS A 30 19.18 3.64 40.08
N ASP A 31 18.52 4.04 41.16
CA ASP A 31 17.45 5.02 41.12
C ASP A 31 18.02 6.42 40.91
N VAL A 32 17.58 7.07 39.83
CA VAL A 32 17.97 8.42 39.47
C VAL A 32 16.74 9.30 39.53
N SER A 33 16.79 10.37 40.34
CA SER A 33 15.75 11.40 40.36
C SER A 33 15.71 12.10 39.01
N ILE A 34 14.51 12.21 38.44
CA ILE A 34 14.28 12.89 37.16
C ILE A 34 13.27 14.02 37.33
N PRO A 35 13.45 15.13 36.59
CA PRO A 35 12.43 16.16 36.51
C PRO A 35 11.11 15.62 35.92
N PRO A 36 9.94 16.14 36.34
CA PRO A 36 8.64 15.72 35.80
C PRO A 36 8.55 15.81 34.27
N VAL A 37 9.14 16.87 33.70
CA VAL A 37 9.18 17.07 32.25
C VAL A 37 9.88 15.92 31.50
N VAL A 38 10.90 15.32 32.11
CA VAL A 38 11.62 14.17 31.52
C VAL A 38 10.76 12.90 31.60
N LYS A 39 10.00 12.74 32.69
CA LYS A 39 9.06 11.62 32.86
C LYS A 39 7.95 11.69 31.81
N ASP A 40 7.35 12.86 31.63
CA ASP A 40 6.30 13.08 30.63
C ASP A 40 6.82 12.89 29.20
N TYR A 41 8.03 13.37 28.90
CA TYR A 41 8.69 13.10 27.62
C TYR A 41 8.85 11.60 27.39
N ASN A 42 9.44 10.87 28.35
CA ASN A 42 9.66 9.43 28.22
C ASN A 42 8.35 8.64 28.09
N ARG A 43 7.26 9.12 28.70
CA ARG A 43 5.93 8.51 28.57
C ARG A 43 5.40 8.63 27.14
N CYS A 44 5.68 9.74 26.45
CA CYS A 44 5.10 10.05 25.14
C CYS A 44 6.03 9.75 23.95
N MET A 45 7.35 9.63 24.17
CA MET A 45 8.35 9.53 23.08
C MET A 45 8.22 8.28 22.20
N GLY A 46 7.65 7.18 22.71
CA GLY A 46 7.60 5.89 22.02
C GLY A 46 6.54 5.77 20.93
N GLY A 47 5.69 6.78 20.72
CA GLY A 47 4.55 6.67 19.80
C GLY A 47 4.93 6.28 18.36
N VAL A 48 6.02 6.85 17.84
CA VAL A 48 6.53 6.55 16.49
C VAL A 48 7.08 5.13 16.43
N ASP A 49 7.94 4.75 17.37
CA ASP A 49 8.53 3.40 17.44
C ASP A 49 7.46 2.31 17.57
N HIS A 50 6.40 2.58 18.34
CA HIS A 50 5.25 1.68 18.45
C HIS A 50 4.49 1.53 17.12
N SER A 51 4.26 2.63 16.41
CA SER A 51 3.62 2.59 15.09
C SER A 51 4.48 1.81 14.09
N ASP A 52 5.79 2.07 14.07
CA ASP A 52 6.74 1.37 13.19
C ASP A 52 6.81 -0.12 13.51
N ALA A 53 6.76 -0.50 14.79
CA ALA A 53 6.67 -1.90 15.20
C ALA A 53 5.36 -2.55 14.72
N LEU A 54 4.22 -1.88 14.87
CA LEU A 54 2.91 -2.36 14.41
C LEU A 54 2.85 -2.54 12.89
N ILE A 55 3.51 -1.67 12.14
CA ILE A 55 3.69 -1.82 10.69
C ILE A 55 4.63 -3.00 10.39
N GLY A 56 5.72 -3.12 11.14
CA GLY A 56 6.75 -4.14 10.98
C GLY A 56 6.23 -5.57 11.13
N TYR A 57 5.28 -5.83 12.05
CA TYR A 57 4.77 -7.19 12.32
C TYR A 57 4.13 -7.89 11.11
N TYR A 58 3.50 -7.13 10.21
CA TYR A 58 2.75 -7.68 9.07
C TYR A 58 3.12 -7.02 7.75
N LYS A 59 4.39 -6.61 7.61
CA LYS A 59 4.86 -5.87 6.45
C LYS A 59 4.86 -6.75 5.19
N VAL A 60 4.00 -6.43 4.23
CA VAL A 60 3.96 -7.08 2.91
C VAL A 60 4.97 -6.38 2.00
N LEU A 61 6.26 -6.65 2.19
CA LEU A 61 7.32 -6.02 1.41
C LEU A 61 7.32 -6.52 -0.05
N HIS A 62 6.75 -5.73 -0.95
CA HIS A 62 7.00 -5.89 -2.39
C HIS A 62 8.32 -5.20 -2.77
N LYS A 63 9.37 -5.99 -3.04
CA LYS A 63 10.62 -5.44 -3.62
C LYS A 63 10.28 -4.74 -4.94
N THR A 64 10.53 -3.44 -5.02
CA THR A 64 10.24 -2.64 -6.21
C THR A 64 11.38 -1.66 -6.50
N GLN A 65 11.69 -1.49 -7.79
CA GLN A 65 12.70 -0.53 -8.26
C GLN A 65 12.14 0.89 -8.41
N ARG A 66 10.84 1.09 -8.14
CA ARG A 66 10.17 2.38 -8.30
C ARG A 66 9.88 2.99 -6.93
N TRP A 67 10.63 4.03 -6.55
CA TRP A 67 10.58 4.64 -5.22
C TRP A 67 9.15 5.06 -4.77
N TYR A 68 8.33 5.57 -5.69
CA TYR A 68 6.98 6.02 -5.37
C TYR A 68 6.06 4.87 -4.92
N LYS A 69 6.31 3.64 -5.38
CA LYS A 69 5.55 2.46 -4.94
C LYS A 69 5.86 2.13 -3.49
N THR A 70 7.12 2.28 -3.07
CA THR A 70 7.51 2.10 -1.65
C THR A 70 6.75 3.07 -0.76
N LEU A 71 6.66 4.34 -1.17
CA LEU A 71 5.88 5.35 -0.43
C LEU A 71 4.39 4.99 -0.38
N PHE A 72 3.81 4.59 -1.50
CA PHE A 72 2.41 4.17 -1.57
C PHE A 72 2.10 3.00 -0.62
N TYR A 73 2.90 1.93 -0.66
CA TYR A 73 2.70 0.77 0.22
C TYR A 73 2.88 1.12 1.70
N HIS A 74 3.80 2.03 2.01
CA HIS A 74 3.97 2.51 3.38
C HIS A 74 2.74 3.27 3.89
N PHE A 75 2.15 4.15 3.07
CA PHE A 75 0.89 4.81 3.44
C PHE A 75 -0.26 3.83 3.63
N MET A 76 -0.31 2.79 2.80
CA MET A 76 -1.31 1.73 2.93
C MET A 76 -1.13 0.95 4.24
N ASP A 77 0.10 0.61 4.62
CA ASP A 77 0.40 -0.03 5.91
C ASP A 77 -0.02 0.85 7.09
N ILE A 78 0.30 2.16 7.06
CA ILE A 78 -0.13 3.12 8.09
C ILE A 78 -1.66 3.15 8.19
N ALA A 79 -2.35 3.26 7.06
CA ALA A 79 -3.81 3.32 7.04
C ALA A 79 -4.45 2.05 7.63
N ILE A 80 -3.92 0.86 7.30
CA ILE A 80 -4.40 -0.41 7.84
C ILE A 80 -4.16 -0.49 9.35
N VAL A 81 -2.99 -0.10 9.84
CA VAL A 81 -2.69 -0.08 11.28
C VAL A 81 -3.65 0.86 12.00
N ASN A 82 -3.83 2.09 11.51
CA ASN A 82 -4.72 3.07 12.10
C ASN A 82 -6.18 2.60 12.11
N ALA A 83 -6.67 2.03 11.00
CA ALA A 83 -8.01 1.45 10.94
C ALA A 83 -8.19 0.32 11.95
N SER A 84 -7.16 -0.53 12.13
CA SER A 84 -7.20 -1.60 13.13
C SER A 84 -7.25 -1.07 14.57
N LEU A 85 -6.57 0.04 14.88
CA LEU A 85 -6.63 0.68 16.20
C LEU A 85 -8.03 1.27 16.44
N LEU A 86 -8.57 1.99 15.47
CA LEU A 86 -9.94 2.55 15.56
C LEU A 86 -10.99 1.45 15.76
N GLN A 87 -10.87 0.34 15.02
CA GLN A 87 -11.77 -0.81 15.20
C GLN A 87 -11.69 -1.36 16.62
N LYS A 88 -10.49 -1.50 17.19
CA LYS A 88 -10.33 -1.96 18.57
C LYS A 88 -11.00 -1.02 19.56
N ASP A 89 -10.81 0.28 19.41
CA ASP A 89 -11.40 1.29 20.31
C ASP A 89 -12.94 1.25 20.25
N LEU A 90 -13.51 1.11 19.05
CA LEU A 90 -14.95 1.00 18.86
C LEU A 90 -15.54 -0.28 19.47
N VAL A 91 -14.86 -1.42 19.31
CA VAL A 91 -15.30 -2.72 19.83
C VAL A 91 -15.18 -2.77 21.36
N ILE A 92 -14.10 -2.24 21.92
CA ILE A 92 -13.93 -2.09 23.38
C ILE A 92 -15.01 -1.19 23.95
N GLY A 93 -15.34 -0.07 23.28
CA GLY A 93 -16.41 0.83 23.70
C GLY A 93 -17.81 0.18 23.72
N LYS A 94 -18.00 -0.91 22.97
CA LYS A 94 -19.23 -1.71 22.97
C LYS A 94 -19.20 -2.89 23.96
N GLY A 95 -18.09 -3.10 24.66
CA GLY A 95 -17.90 -4.22 25.60
C GLY A 95 -17.58 -5.55 24.92
N GLU A 96 -17.17 -5.52 23.66
CA GLU A 96 -16.82 -6.71 22.88
C GLU A 96 -15.31 -6.96 22.86
N VAL A 97 -14.91 -8.17 22.46
CA VAL A 97 -13.48 -8.52 22.37
C VAL A 97 -12.92 -8.03 21.03
N PRO A 98 -11.90 -7.15 21.03
CA PRO A 98 -11.30 -6.66 19.81
C PRO A 98 -10.60 -7.76 19.00
N LEU A 99 -10.68 -7.64 17.68
CA LEU A 99 -9.91 -8.49 16.77
C LEU A 99 -8.41 -8.23 16.91
N HIS A 100 -7.63 -9.31 16.80
CA HIS A 100 -6.18 -9.19 16.64
C HIS A 100 -5.86 -8.62 15.25
N GLN A 101 -4.71 -7.95 15.13
CA GLN A 101 -4.32 -7.23 13.92
C GLN A 101 -4.29 -8.13 12.67
N LYS A 102 -3.85 -9.39 12.83
CA LYS A 102 -3.89 -10.40 11.75
C LYS A 102 -5.31 -10.67 11.25
N ALA A 103 -6.23 -10.99 12.17
CA ALA A 103 -7.62 -11.29 11.83
C ALA A 103 -8.30 -10.11 11.15
N PHE A 104 -8.05 -8.89 11.64
CA PHE A 104 -8.51 -7.65 11.00
C PHE A 104 -8.04 -7.54 9.54
N ARG A 105 -6.75 -7.81 9.28
CA ARG A 105 -6.19 -7.77 7.91
C ARG A 105 -6.79 -8.85 7.00
N GLU A 106 -7.03 -10.04 7.52
CA GLU A 106 -7.65 -11.14 6.76
C GLU A 106 -9.09 -10.78 6.37
N THR A 107 -9.89 -10.27 7.32
CA THR A 107 -11.25 -9.78 7.05
C THR A 107 -11.25 -8.64 6.02
N LEU A 108 -10.38 -7.64 6.21
CA LEU A 108 -10.26 -6.51 5.29
C LEU A 108 -9.91 -6.97 3.86
N ALA A 109 -9.06 -7.98 3.71
CA ALA A 109 -8.68 -8.49 2.39
C ALA A 109 -9.88 -9.09 1.65
N VAL A 110 -10.71 -9.88 2.35
CA VAL A 110 -11.93 -10.47 1.79
C VAL A 110 -12.93 -9.39 1.39
N GLU A 111 -13.20 -8.43 2.28
CA GLU A 111 -14.14 -7.33 2.00
C GLU A 111 -13.72 -6.49 0.78
N LEU A 112 -12.43 -6.23 0.62
CA LEU A 112 -11.90 -5.49 -0.53
C LEU A 112 -11.99 -6.28 -1.84
N GLU A 113 -11.82 -7.60 -1.80
CA GLU A 113 -11.98 -8.47 -2.98
C GLU A 113 -13.43 -8.48 -3.47
N GLU A 114 -14.39 -8.58 -2.55
CA GLU A 114 -15.83 -8.53 -2.85
C GLU A 114 -16.23 -7.15 -3.42
N ALA A 115 -15.72 -6.08 -2.82
CA ALA A 115 -15.95 -4.71 -3.30
C ALA A 115 -15.35 -4.49 -4.70
N GLY A 116 -14.17 -5.04 -4.97
CA GLY A 116 -13.49 -4.94 -6.26
C GLY A 116 -14.20 -5.72 -7.38
N SER A 117 -14.68 -6.93 -7.06
CA SER A 117 -15.38 -7.81 -8.02
C SER A 117 -16.69 -7.20 -8.52
N SER A 118 -17.37 -6.42 -7.68
CA SER A 118 -18.60 -5.70 -8.04
C SER A 118 -18.37 -4.58 -9.06
N SER A 119 -17.14 -4.05 -9.16
CA SER A 119 -16.78 -2.96 -10.07
C SER A 119 -16.12 -3.45 -11.37
N THR A 120 -15.51 -4.64 -11.34
CA THR A 120 -15.00 -5.34 -12.52
C THR A 120 -16.02 -6.33 -13.06
N ALA A 121 -17.23 -5.86 -13.37
CA ALA A 121 -17.93 -6.45 -14.50
C ALA A 121 -17.05 -6.15 -15.72
N THR A 122 -16.12 -7.07 -16.00
CA THR A 122 -15.42 -7.13 -17.27
C THR A 122 -16.51 -7.04 -18.31
N ARG A 123 -16.63 -5.90 -19.00
CA ARG A 123 -17.42 -5.82 -20.23
C ARG A 123 -16.74 -6.85 -21.12
N GLU A 124 -17.25 -8.07 -21.13
CA GLU A 124 -16.93 -9.00 -22.18
C GLU A 124 -17.16 -8.22 -23.48
N PRO A 125 -16.16 -8.14 -24.37
CA PRO A 125 -16.42 -7.60 -25.69
C PRO A 125 -17.63 -8.37 -26.22
N PRO A 126 -18.66 -7.68 -26.73
CA PRO A 126 -19.85 -8.35 -27.23
C PRO A 126 -19.41 -9.47 -28.18
N PRO A 127 -19.97 -10.69 -28.07
CA PRO A 127 -19.62 -11.78 -28.96
C PRO A 127 -19.81 -11.28 -30.39
N ALA A 128 -18.72 -11.28 -31.16
CA ALA A 128 -18.75 -10.80 -32.53
C ALA A 128 -19.83 -11.58 -33.29
N PRO A 129 -20.68 -10.91 -34.09
CA PRO A 129 -21.68 -11.61 -34.89
C PRO A 129 -20.97 -12.65 -35.77
N ARG A 130 -21.43 -13.91 -35.69
CA ARG A 130 -20.91 -15.01 -36.50
C ARG A 130 -21.02 -14.61 -37.98
N GLY A 131 -19.89 -14.59 -38.69
CA GLY A 131 -19.80 -14.19 -40.09
C GLY A 131 -19.43 -12.72 -40.35
N ALA A 132 -18.99 -11.97 -39.33
CA ALA A 132 -18.46 -10.64 -39.53
C ALA A 132 -17.10 -10.69 -40.26
N HIS A 133 -16.94 -9.92 -41.34
CA HIS A 133 -15.65 -9.82 -42.02
C HIS A 133 -14.60 -9.21 -41.08
N HIS A 134 -13.70 -10.06 -40.58
CA HIS A 134 -12.55 -9.62 -39.81
C HIS A 134 -11.58 -8.91 -40.75
N ARG A 135 -11.28 -7.63 -40.47
CA ARG A 135 -10.30 -6.87 -41.23
C ARG A 135 -9.23 -6.24 -40.33
N PRO A 136 -7.94 -6.32 -40.69
CA PRO A 136 -6.90 -5.58 -40.01
C PRO A 136 -7.00 -4.08 -40.34
N VAL A 137 -6.95 -3.24 -39.31
CA VAL A 137 -6.92 -1.78 -39.41
C VAL A 137 -5.76 -1.22 -38.59
N HIS A 138 -5.18 -0.11 -39.05
CA HIS A 138 -4.18 0.60 -38.27
C HIS A 138 -4.84 1.33 -37.10
N ILE A 139 -4.24 1.23 -35.91
CA ILE A 139 -4.75 1.84 -34.67
C ILE A 139 -4.73 3.37 -34.77
N SER A 140 -3.75 3.93 -35.49
CA SER A 140 -3.65 5.35 -35.78
C SER A 140 -3.10 5.58 -37.19
N GLY A 141 -3.28 6.78 -37.73
CA GLY A 141 -2.73 7.17 -39.04
C GLY A 141 -1.20 7.30 -39.06
N HIS A 142 -0.51 7.19 -37.91
CA HIS A 142 0.94 7.29 -37.81
C HIS A 142 1.54 6.03 -37.19
N SER A 143 2.39 5.32 -37.96
CA SER A 143 2.95 4.01 -37.60
C SER A 143 3.62 3.94 -36.22
N THR A 144 4.14 5.05 -35.67
CA THR A 144 4.82 5.11 -34.38
C THR A 144 3.93 5.51 -33.19
N ALA A 145 2.79 6.15 -33.44
CA ALA A 145 1.88 6.62 -32.40
C ALA A 145 0.73 5.62 -32.17
N GLY A 146 0.39 5.35 -30.91
CA GLY A 146 -0.76 4.48 -30.59
C GLY A 146 -0.53 2.98 -30.79
N ARG A 147 0.72 2.50 -30.88
CA ARG A 147 0.99 1.05 -30.89
C ARG A 147 0.58 0.40 -29.57
N LEU A 148 -0.15 -0.70 -29.66
CA LEU A 148 -0.57 -1.52 -28.51
C LEU A 148 0.22 -2.83 -28.46
N LYS A 149 0.14 -3.54 -27.34
CA LYS A 149 0.74 -4.89 -27.22
C LYS A 149 -0.17 -5.90 -27.90
N CYS A 150 0.39 -6.70 -28.79
CA CYS A 150 -0.29 -7.83 -29.42
C CYS A 150 -0.81 -8.78 -28.35
N ARG A 151 -2.07 -9.23 -28.48
CA ARG A 151 -2.66 -10.17 -27.52
C ARG A 151 -1.95 -11.53 -27.50
N GLN A 152 -1.49 -12.00 -28.65
CA GLN A 152 -0.84 -13.32 -28.80
C GLN A 152 0.63 -13.35 -28.39
N CYS A 153 1.47 -12.43 -28.92
CA CYS A 153 2.93 -12.47 -28.71
C CYS A 153 3.47 -11.32 -27.84
N HIS A 154 2.60 -10.44 -27.33
CA HIS A 154 2.94 -9.28 -26.49
C HIS A 154 3.89 -8.22 -27.10
N ALA A 155 4.35 -8.41 -28.34
CA ALA A 155 5.12 -7.41 -29.07
C ALA A 155 4.26 -6.20 -29.46
N LYS A 156 4.90 -5.05 -29.70
CA LYS A 156 4.20 -3.84 -30.14
C LYS A 156 3.68 -4.01 -31.58
N THR A 157 2.40 -3.74 -31.79
CA THR A 157 1.73 -3.76 -33.09
C THR A 157 0.99 -2.44 -33.35
N PRO A 158 1.05 -1.91 -34.59
CA PRO A 158 0.22 -0.78 -35.01
C PRO A 158 -1.14 -1.21 -35.58
N VAL A 159 -1.45 -2.52 -35.58
CA VAL A 159 -2.66 -3.08 -36.21
C VAL A 159 -3.57 -3.71 -35.15
N LYS A 160 -4.87 -3.57 -35.35
CA LYS A 160 -5.91 -4.27 -34.60
C LYS A 160 -6.98 -4.83 -35.55
N CYS A 161 -7.76 -5.79 -35.09
CA CYS A 161 -8.97 -6.20 -35.79
C CYS A 161 -10.08 -5.17 -35.56
N SER A 162 -10.74 -4.69 -36.62
CA SER A 162 -11.85 -3.73 -36.47
C SER A 162 -13.08 -4.32 -35.78
N THR A 163 -13.30 -5.63 -35.96
CA THR A 163 -14.48 -6.35 -35.47
C THR A 163 -14.31 -6.79 -34.02
N CYS A 164 -13.15 -7.36 -33.69
CA CYS A 164 -12.87 -7.86 -32.34
C CYS A 164 -12.32 -6.78 -31.42
N ASP A 165 -11.88 -5.65 -31.98
CA ASP A 165 -11.16 -4.57 -31.29
C ASP A 165 -9.89 -5.06 -30.53
N ILE A 166 -9.25 -6.11 -31.04
CA ILE A 166 -8.05 -6.72 -30.42
C ILE A 166 -6.79 -6.36 -31.22
N PRO A 167 -5.71 -5.87 -30.57
CA PRO A 167 -4.42 -5.65 -31.21
C PRO A 167 -3.72 -6.98 -31.54
N LEU A 168 -3.40 -7.18 -32.82
CA LEU A 168 -2.73 -8.38 -33.34
C LEU A 168 -1.64 -8.00 -34.34
N CYS A 169 -0.56 -8.78 -34.40
CA CYS A 169 0.49 -8.58 -35.40
C CYS A 169 0.00 -9.04 -36.77
N PHE A 170 0.21 -8.20 -37.79
CA PHE A 170 -0.03 -8.52 -39.19
C PHE A 170 1.18 -8.05 -40.01
N VAL A 171 2.30 -8.76 -39.87
CA VAL A 171 3.57 -8.49 -40.55
C VAL A 171 4.21 -9.80 -41.00
N THR A 172 5.02 -9.75 -42.06
CA THR A 172 5.76 -10.92 -42.56
C THR A 172 6.61 -11.53 -41.44
N GLY A 173 6.36 -12.79 -41.09
CA GLY A 173 7.05 -13.53 -40.02
C GLY A 173 6.36 -13.50 -38.65
N ARG A 174 5.33 -12.68 -38.43
CA ARG A 174 4.48 -12.70 -37.23
C ARG A 174 3.03 -12.38 -37.60
N ASP A 175 2.28 -13.44 -37.92
CA ASP A 175 0.90 -13.36 -38.36
C ASP A 175 -0.08 -13.81 -37.27
N CYS A 176 0.04 -13.18 -36.09
CA CYS A 176 -0.86 -13.44 -34.97
C CYS A 176 -2.31 -13.09 -35.29
N TYR A 177 -2.55 -12.27 -36.31
CA TYR A 177 -3.89 -11.94 -36.77
C TYR A 177 -4.62 -13.18 -37.29
N ASN A 178 -4.04 -13.89 -38.25
CA ASN A 178 -4.68 -15.08 -38.82
C ASN A 178 -4.74 -16.23 -37.80
N ASP A 179 -3.64 -16.47 -37.06
CA ASP A 179 -3.59 -17.52 -36.03
C ASP A 179 -4.74 -17.38 -35.01
N TRP A 180 -5.02 -16.14 -34.57
CA TRP A 180 -6.02 -15.87 -33.55
C TRP A 180 -7.46 -16.04 -34.05
N HIS A 181 -7.77 -15.62 -35.27
CA HIS A 181 -9.12 -15.77 -35.84
C HIS A 181 -9.42 -17.24 -36.19
N VAL A 182 -8.44 -17.97 -36.75
CA VAL A 182 -8.56 -19.41 -37.00
C VAL A 182 -8.78 -20.18 -35.69
N ALA A 183 -7.97 -19.92 -34.66
CA ALA A 183 -8.11 -20.61 -33.37
C ALA A 183 -9.41 -20.29 -32.63
N SER A 184 -10.00 -19.12 -32.88
CA SER A 184 -11.21 -18.66 -32.20
C SER A 184 -12.51 -19.06 -32.92
N ASN A 185 -12.43 -19.80 -34.05
CA ASN A 185 -13.59 -20.11 -34.92
C ASN A 185 -14.39 -18.84 -35.31
N LEU A 186 -13.68 -17.74 -35.61
CA LEU A 186 -14.23 -16.44 -36.00
C LEU A 186 -13.85 -16.09 -37.44
#